data_AF-A0A818IC35-F1
#
_entry.id   AF-A0A818IC35-F1
#
_cell.length_a   1.000
_cell.length_b   1.000
_cell.length_c   1.000
_cell.angle_alpha   90.00
_cell.angle_beta   90.00
_cell.angle_gamma   90.00
#
_symmetry.space_group_name_H-M   'P 1'
#
loop_
_entity.id
_entity.type
_entity.pdbx_description
1 polymer ?
#
loop_
_entity_poly.entity_id
_entity_poly.type
_entity_poly.pdbx_seq_one_letter_code
_entity_poly.pdbx_strand_id
1 'polypeptide(L)'
;MSARFKDRSLEIVSGSALPASKSTRNTRILLVLLSIFILTTTVLAVVYGLEKAKTTTNTGTTTPATPASQDLCLTPYCVKAANYLIESIDETVEPCEDFFNFVCGTWIENTRIPDDAGAENTFNALRAQLDNNIVDLLSSPPSSDTVEPMAVKNARNLYQSCIDEAGIDSEGVDSILGLIETEFGGWPILQGPSWNDSTFDLANVLLNLRKYSNSIFYRVSTSIDEKNSTNYDIEIGQGDLGLGQKEYYTTETNITVAYRQFMLDIVDSLANDASMADIDIKDMFDFEKSISEYHWSSSEQRARDNETVRTTIGNLSLALDTTFDFTDYVIRCYLLGNITLLETDVIFVRELEYLRNVSDIVSQTSPRTLQNYMIWRFVMHRVRDMPQSLRLFRDRFERIFRGTSAESPRTIQCGRYINDNMGFAVSKLYIKRFF
;
A
#
# COMPACT_ATOMS: atom_id res chain seq x y z
N MET A 1 -52.00 -32.76 16.55
CA MET A 1 -52.45 -32.83 17.95
C MET A 1 -53.40 -31.68 18.19
N SER A 2 -54.72 -31.92 18.04
CA SER A 2 -55.70 -32.04 19.15
C SER A 2 -56.27 -30.65 19.51
N ALA A 3 -57.55 -30.33 19.56
CA ALA A 3 -58.86 -30.95 19.33
C ALA A 3 -59.86 -29.75 19.26
N ARG A 4 -60.94 -29.73 18.46
CA ARG A 4 -62.30 -30.25 18.82
C ARG A 4 -62.68 -29.86 20.27
N PHE A 5 -63.84 -29.33 20.61
CA PHE A 5 -65.21 -29.50 20.08
C PHE A 5 -66.15 -28.75 21.05
N LYS A 6 -67.33 -28.30 20.58
CA LYS A 6 -68.69 -28.47 21.17
C LYS A 6 -68.93 -27.93 22.61
N ASP A 7 -70.14 -27.64 23.10
CA ASP A 7 -71.53 -27.77 22.69
C ASP A 7 -72.35 -26.97 23.74
N ARG A 8 -73.59 -26.62 23.40
CA ARG A 8 -74.79 -26.63 24.29
C ARG A 8 -74.85 -25.71 25.53
N SER A 9 -75.97 -25.19 26.00
CA SER A 9 -77.38 -25.02 25.56
C SER A 9 -78.18 -24.61 26.82
N LEU A 10 -79.28 -23.86 26.63
CA LEU A 10 -80.46 -23.75 27.52
C LEU A 10 -80.23 -22.97 28.86
N GLU A 11 -81.15 -22.19 29.44
CA GLU A 11 -82.60 -22.13 29.33
C GLU A 11 -83.14 -20.81 29.94
N ILE A 12 -83.99 -20.11 29.19
CA ILE A 12 -85.29 -19.51 29.53
C ILE A 12 -85.57 -19.14 31.01
N VAL A 13 -85.83 -17.85 31.29
CA VAL A 13 -87.00 -17.43 32.11
C VAL A 13 -87.63 -16.17 31.53
N SER A 14 -88.95 -16.25 31.42
CA SER A 14 -89.98 -15.33 30.96
C SER A 14 -90.06 -13.98 31.68
N GLY A 15 -90.73 -13.03 31.03
CA GLY A 15 -91.80 -12.28 31.71
C GLY A 15 -91.66 -10.77 31.78
N SER A 16 -92.20 -10.11 30.76
CA SER A 16 -93.17 -8.99 30.84
C SER A 16 -92.94 -7.78 31.76
N ALA A 17 -93.14 -6.62 31.11
CA ALA A 17 -93.76 -5.38 31.59
C ALA A 17 -92.88 -4.32 32.27
N LEU A 18 -92.56 -3.30 31.45
CA LEU A 18 -92.55 -1.86 31.72
C LEU A 18 -93.36 -1.43 32.97
N PRO A 19 -92.99 -0.34 33.68
CA PRO A 19 -92.75 0.94 33.02
C PRO A 19 -91.77 1.94 33.66
N ALA A 20 -91.63 3.05 32.93
CA ALA A 20 -91.44 4.41 33.40
C ALA A 20 -90.01 4.90 33.73
N SER A 21 -89.41 5.46 32.68
CA SER A 21 -89.00 6.88 32.64
C SER A 21 -88.09 7.39 33.77
N LYS A 22 -86.79 7.45 33.49
CA LYS A 22 -85.91 8.58 33.86
C LYS A 22 -84.98 8.93 32.69
N SER A 23 -85.59 9.37 31.59
CA SER A 23 -84.97 9.87 30.36
C SER A 23 -84.54 11.33 30.51
N THR A 24 -83.50 11.62 31.27
CA THR A 24 -82.91 12.99 31.29
C THR A 24 -81.41 13.07 31.57
N ARG A 25 -80.78 12.05 32.17
CA ARG A 25 -79.32 12.06 32.43
C ARG A 25 -78.50 11.53 31.25
N ASN A 26 -78.92 10.42 30.66
CA ASN A 26 -78.17 9.77 29.58
C ASN A 26 -78.24 10.58 28.26
N THR A 27 -79.34 11.28 27.99
CA THR A 27 -79.48 12.17 26.82
C THR A 27 -78.54 13.37 26.90
N ARG A 28 -78.30 13.92 28.10
CA ARG A 28 -77.35 15.03 28.30
C ARG A 28 -75.91 14.57 28.11
N ILE A 29 -75.55 13.38 28.60
CA ILE A 29 -74.22 12.79 28.38
C ILE A 29 -73.99 12.50 26.89
N LEU A 30 -75.01 11.96 26.19
CA LEU A 30 -74.92 11.69 24.76
C LEU A 30 -74.76 12.98 23.94
N LEU A 31 -75.48 14.04 24.30
CA LEU A 31 -75.34 15.36 23.65
C LEU A 31 -73.95 15.98 23.92
N VAL A 32 -73.40 15.82 25.12
CA VAL A 32 -72.04 16.29 25.44
C VAL A 32 -71.00 15.50 24.65
N LEU A 33 -71.11 14.17 24.57
CA LEU A 33 -70.20 13.34 23.78
C LEU A 33 -70.31 13.64 22.28
N LEU A 34 -71.52 13.86 21.76
CA LEU A 34 -71.73 14.32 20.38
C LEU A 34 -71.11 15.70 20.13
N SER A 35 -71.25 16.64 21.07
CA SER A 35 -70.63 17.96 20.93
C SER A 35 -69.10 17.90 20.98
N ILE A 36 -68.51 17.03 21.81
CA ILE A 36 -67.06 16.80 21.85
C ILE A 36 -66.59 16.11 20.56
N PHE A 37 -67.33 15.13 20.04
CA PHE A 37 -67.02 14.47 18.78
C PHE A 37 -67.09 15.43 17.58
N ILE A 38 -68.10 16.30 17.55
CA ILE A 38 -68.21 17.34 16.52
C ILE A 38 -67.08 18.37 16.67
N LEU A 39 -66.71 18.77 17.89
CA LEU A 39 -65.62 19.72 18.11
C LEU A 39 -64.25 19.13 17.73
N THR A 40 -64.02 17.86 18.02
CA THR A 40 -62.75 17.19 17.67
C THR A 40 -62.63 16.95 16.17
N THR A 41 -63.72 16.57 15.50
CA THR A 41 -63.74 16.41 14.04
C THR A 41 -63.61 17.75 13.30
N THR A 42 -64.20 18.83 13.80
CA THR A 42 -64.00 20.17 13.20
C THR A 42 -62.59 20.70 13.43
N VAL A 43 -61.98 20.50 14.60
CA VAL A 43 -60.59 20.89 14.85
C VAL A 43 -59.63 20.10 13.94
N LEU A 44 -59.83 18.79 13.78
CA LEU A 44 -59.02 17.98 12.86
C LEU A 44 -59.19 18.41 11.39
N ALA A 45 -60.42 18.74 10.96
CA ALA A 45 -60.68 19.25 9.62
C ALA A 45 -60.05 20.63 9.39
N VAL A 46 -60.04 21.50 10.40
CA VAL A 46 -59.38 22.81 10.33
C VAL A 46 -57.86 22.66 10.32
N VAL A 47 -57.28 21.78 11.12
CA VAL A 47 -55.83 21.50 11.10
C VAL A 47 -55.42 20.92 9.74
N TYR A 48 -56.16 19.94 9.21
CA TYR A 48 -55.93 19.39 7.87
C TYR A 48 -56.09 20.46 6.78
N GLY A 49 -57.09 21.33 6.89
CA GLY A 49 -57.30 22.47 5.99
C GLY A 49 -56.17 23.49 6.03
N LEU A 50 -55.62 23.80 7.21
CA LEU A 50 -54.48 24.70 7.38
C LEU A 50 -53.17 24.09 6.87
N GLU A 51 -53.01 22.77 6.99
CA GLU A 51 -51.86 22.05 6.44
C GLU A 51 -51.90 22.04 4.90
N LYS A 52 -53.09 21.86 4.31
CA LYS A 52 -53.31 21.96 2.85
C LYS A 52 -53.23 23.41 2.32
N ALA A 53 -53.64 24.39 3.13
CA ALA A 53 -53.53 25.81 2.80
C ALA A 53 -52.07 26.29 2.81
N LYS A 54 -51.22 25.73 3.69
CA LYS A 54 -49.76 25.96 3.63
C LYS A 54 -49.10 25.35 2.40
N THR A 55 -49.70 24.34 1.78
CA THR A 55 -49.24 23.78 0.50
C THR A 55 -49.80 24.51 -0.73
N THR A 56 -50.66 25.51 -0.54
CA THR A 56 -51.32 26.23 -1.65
C THR A 56 -51.21 27.76 -1.48
N THR A 57 -50.01 28.26 -1.27
CA THR A 57 -49.69 29.70 -1.43
C THR A 57 -48.33 29.82 -2.11
N ASN A 58 -48.33 29.58 -3.41
CA ASN A 58 -47.42 30.19 -4.39
C ASN A 58 -48.05 30.08 -5.79
N THR A 59 -49.23 30.69 -5.96
CA THR A 59 -49.70 31.11 -7.29
C THR A 59 -49.44 32.60 -7.43
N GLY A 60 -48.18 32.94 -7.64
CA GLY A 60 -47.81 34.17 -8.33
C GLY A 60 -48.00 33.94 -9.83
N THR A 61 -48.87 34.75 -10.43
CA THR A 61 -48.97 35.10 -11.86
C THR A 61 -48.15 34.23 -12.82
N THR A 62 -48.75 33.17 -13.35
CA THR A 62 -48.21 32.42 -14.51
C THR A 62 -48.43 33.22 -15.79
N THR A 63 -47.44 34.03 -16.16
CA THR A 63 -47.02 34.10 -17.56
C THR A 63 -46.78 32.65 -18.04
N PRO A 64 -47.15 32.22 -19.25
CA PRO A 64 -46.76 30.90 -19.72
C PRO A 64 -45.22 30.85 -19.69
N ALA A 65 -44.68 30.18 -18.68
CA ALA A 65 -43.28 29.83 -18.65
C ALA A 65 -43.09 28.92 -19.86
N THR A 66 -42.45 29.44 -20.91
CA THR A 66 -41.62 28.65 -21.81
C THR A 66 -40.98 27.56 -20.96
N PRO A 67 -41.07 26.27 -21.34
CA PRO A 67 -40.39 25.23 -20.56
C PRO A 67 -38.97 25.72 -20.41
N ALA A 68 -38.52 25.94 -19.17
CA ALA A 68 -37.13 26.23 -18.93
C ALA A 68 -36.39 25.08 -19.62
N SER A 69 -35.71 25.38 -20.73
CA SER A 69 -34.74 24.42 -21.25
C SER A 69 -33.88 24.14 -20.04
N GLN A 70 -33.88 22.89 -19.55
CA GLN A 70 -32.95 22.48 -18.51
C GLN A 70 -31.61 23.12 -18.86
N ASP A 71 -31.03 23.90 -17.95
CA ASP A 71 -29.75 24.59 -18.15
C ASP A 71 -28.66 23.53 -18.34
N LEU A 72 -28.63 22.92 -19.52
CA LEU A 72 -27.78 21.81 -19.85
C LEU A 72 -26.39 22.37 -20.06
N CYS A 73 -25.44 21.87 -19.27
CA CYS A 73 -24.06 22.28 -19.42
C CYS A 73 -23.48 21.71 -20.72
N LEU A 74 -23.36 22.56 -21.74
CA LEU A 74 -22.76 22.21 -23.04
C LEU A 74 -21.31 22.68 -23.17
N THR A 75 -20.65 23.01 -22.06
CA THR A 75 -19.22 23.33 -22.10
C THR A 75 -18.42 22.08 -22.50
N PRO A 76 -17.27 22.22 -23.17
CA PRO A 76 -16.45 21.08 -23.56
C PRO A 76 -16.10 20.15 -22.39
N TYR A 77 -15.92 20.70 -21.19
CA TYR A 77 -15.62 19.92 -19.98
C TYR A 77 -16.82 19.08 -19.53
N CYS A 78 -18.03 19.65 -19.54
CA CYS A 78 -19.25 18.93 -19.20
C CYS A 78 -19.54 17.81 -20.19
N VAL A 79 -19.38 18.07 -21.49
CA VAL A 79 -19.56 17.04 -22.53
C VAL A 79 -18.53 15.92 -22.37
N LYS A 80 -17.26 16.24 -22.12
CA LYS A 80 -16.21 15.24 -21.89
C LYS A 80 -16.48 14.39 -20.63
N ALA A 81 -16.88 15.03 -19.53
CA ALA A 81 -17.20 14.32 -18.29
C ALA A 81 -18.43 13.43 -18.44
N ALA A 82 -19.50 13.94 -19.09
CA ALA A 82 -20.70 13.17 -19.36
C ALA A 82 -20.41 11.95 -20.23
N ASN A 83 -19.63 12.11 -21.31
CA ASN A 83 -19.22 10.99 -22.16
C ASN A 83 -18.43 9.93 -21.38
N TYR A 84 -17.47 10.33 -20.54
CA TYR A 84 -16.73 9.39 -19.69
C TYR A 84 -17.66 8.57 -18.78
N LEU A 85 -18.67 9.21 -18.18
CA LEU A 85 -19.66 8.52 -17.34
C LEU A 85 -20.52 7.54 -18.15
N ILE A 86 -21.03 7.98 -19.31
CA ILE A 86 -21.86 7.15 -20.19
C ILE A 86 -21.09 5.93 -20.70
N GLU A 87 -19.80 6.08 -21.01
CA GLU A 87 -18.93 4.97 -21.45
C GLU A 87 -18.59 4.00 -20.31
N SER A 88 -18.83 4.39 -19.05
CA SER A 88 -18.49 3.57 -17.87
C SER A 88 -19.69 2.84 -17.25
N ILE A 89 -20.86 3.48 -17.27
CA ILE A 89 -22.09 3.00 -16.62
C ILE A 89 -22.70 1.82 -17.37
N ASP A 90 -23.14 0.80 -16.63
CA ASP A 90 -24.01 -0.27 -17.10
C ASP A 90 -25.44 -0.06 -16.59
N GLU A 91 -26.31 0.48 -17.44
CA GLU A 91 -27.70 0.77 -17.11
C GLU A 91 -28.57 -0.50 -16.95
N THR A 92 -28.04 -1.69 -17.24
CA THR A 92 -28.76 -2.96 -17.05
C THR A 92 -28.75 -3.45 -15.60
N VAL A 93 -27.88 -2.87 -14.75
CA VAL A 93 -27.73 -3.20 -13.34
C VAL A 93 -28.50 -2.19 -12.47
N GLU A 94 -29.26 -2.67 -11.49
CA GLU A 94 -29.98 -1.80 -10.55
C GLU A 94 -28.99 -1.16 -9.55
N PRO A 95 -28.87 0.18 -9.49
CA PRO A 95 -27.90 0.88 -8.65
C PRO A 95 -28.06 0.62 -7.14
N CYS A 96 -29.27 0.29 -6.69
CA CYS A 96 -29.53 -0.03 -5.29
C CYS A 96 -29.11 -1.46 -4.89
N GLU A 97 -28.89 -2.35 -5.86
CA GLU A 97 -28.47 -3.73 -5.63
C GLU A 97 -26.95 -3.88 -5.75
N ASP A 98 -26.36 -3.31 -6.82
CA ASP A 98 -24.92 -3.32 -7.04
C ASP A 98 -24.46 -2.01 -7.69
N PHE A 99 -24.22 -1.02 -6.84
CA PHE A 99 -23.78 0.30 -7.29
C PHE A 99 -22.42 0.26 -8.01
N PHE A 100 -21.55 -0.71 -7.71
CA PHE A 100 -20.24 -0.83 -8.34
C PHE A 100 -20.38 -1.27 -9.80
N ASN A 101 -21.14 -2.33 -10.07
CA ASN A 101 -21.37 -2.76 -11.46
C ASN A 101 -22.24 -1.77 -12.23
N PHE A 102 -23.19 -1.07 -11.58
CA PHE A 102 -23.92 0.01 -12.24
C PHE A 102 -22.98 1.12 -12.74
N VAL A 103 -22.04 1.60 -11.92
CA VAL A 103 -21.17 2.73 -12.32
C VAL A 103 -19.93 2.33 -13.13
N CYS A 104 -19.48 1.08 -13.05
CA CYS A 104 -18.23 0.62 -13.66
C CYS A 104 -18.39 -0.55 -14.64
N GLY A 105 -19.57 -1.16 -14.77
CA GLY A 105 -19.75 -2.43 -15.50
C GLY A 105 -19.27 -2.37 -16.94
N THR A 106 -19.76 -1.39 -17.70
CA THR A 106 -19.36 -1.17 -19.09
C THR A 106 -17.87 -0.84 -19.21
N TRP A 107 -17.30 -0.11 -18.25
CA TRP A 107 -15.85 0.17 -18.23
C TRP A 107 -15.04 -1.11 -18.07
N ILE A 108 -15.44 -2.01 -17.17
CA ILE A 108 -14.76 -3.29 -16.92
C ILE A 108 -14.80 -4.18 -18.16
N GLU A 109 -15.94 -4.26 -18.86
CA GLU A 109 -16.06 -5.05 -20.09
C GLU A 109 -15.15 -4.53 -21.21
N ASN A 110 -14.99 -3.22 -21.31
CA ASN A 110 -14.23 -2.58 -22.38
C ASN A 110 -12.75 -2.34 -22.05
N THR A 111 -12.35 -2.50 -20.78
CA THR A 111 -10.98 -2.25 -20.35
C THR A 111 -10.15 -3.52 -20.33
N ARG A 112 -9.05 -3.49 -21.08
CA ARG A 112 -8.03 -4.53 -21.01
C ARG A 112 -6.91 -4.07 -20.08
N ILE A 113 -6.51 -4.96 -19.17
CA ILE A 113 -5.31 -4.75 -18.35
C ILE A 113 -4.08 -4.79 -19.28
N PRO A 114 -3.24 -3.73 -19.28
CA PRO A 114 -2.00 -3.71 -20.06
C PRO A 114 -1.08 -4.89 -19.73
N ASP A 115 -0.34 -5.37 -20.73
CA ASP A 115 0.51 -6.56 -20.59
C ASP A 115 1.61 -6.38 -19.52
N ASP A 116 2.00 -5.14 -19.21
CA ASP A 116 2.99 -4.74 -18.20
C ASP A 116 2.41 -4.31 -16.85
N ALA A 117 1.10 -4.50 -16.63
CA ALA A 117 0.40 -4.13 -15.42
C ALA A 117 -0.34 -5.33 -14.80
N GLY A 118 -0.36 -5.42 -13.46
CA GLY A 118 -1.12 -6.45 -12.74
C GLY A 118 -2.60 -6.09 -12.54
N ALA A 119 -2.95 -4.82 -12.72
CA ALA A 119 -4.32 -4.31 -12.58
C ALA A 119 -4.47 -2.99 -13.35
N GLU A 120 -5.70 -2.68 -13.76
CA GLU A 120 -6.06 -1.42 -14.41
C GLU A 120 -7.22 -0.75 -13.66
N ASN A 121 -7.15 0.56 -13.48
CA ASN A 121 -8.17 1.41 -12.86
C ASN A 121 -7.82 2.88 -13.12
N THR A 122 -8.69 3.82 -12.73
CA THR A 122 -8.46 5.26 -12.94
C THR A 122 -7.11 5.75 -12.43
N PHE A 123 -6.61 5.25 -11.29
CA PHE A 123 -5.30 5.66 -10.77
C PHE A 123 -4.14 5.10 -11.60
N ASN A 124 -4.25 3.87 -12.09
CA ASN A 124 -3.24 3.28 -12.97
C ASN A 124 -3.18 4.01 -14.31
N ALA A 125 -4.32 4.30 -14.93
CA ALA A 125 -4.42 5.12 -16.14
C ALA A 125 -3.79 6.52 -15.95
N LEU A 126 -4.09 7.19 -14.83
CA LEU A 126 -3.50 8.50 -14.51
C LEU A 126 -1.99 8.41 -14.27
N ARG A 127 -1.50 7.36 -13.60
CA ARG A 127 -0.06 7.13 -13.40
C ARG A 127 0.64 6.87 -14.72
N ALA A 128 0.06 6.09 -15.63
CA ALA A 128 0.63 5.86 -16.95
C ALA A 128 0.73 7.18 -17.75
N GLN A 129 -0.26 8.06 -17.65
CA GLN A 129 -0.18 9.40 -18.24
C GLN A 129 0.93 10.25 -17.59
N LEU A 130 1.03 10.23 -16.27
CA LEU A 130 2.08 10.92 -15.52
C LEU A 130 3.48 10.42 -15.94
N ASP A 131 3.68 9.10 -16.03
CA ASP A 131 4.96 8.50 -16.42
C ASP A 131 5.39 8.95 -17.82
N ASN A 132 4.46 8.97 -18.77
CA ASN A 132 4.71 9.47 -20.12
C ASN A 132 5.08 10.97 -20.11
N ASN A 133 4.38 11.78 -19.32
CA ASN A 133 4.70 13.20 -19.16
C ASN A 133 6.09 13.40 -18.55
N ILE A 134 6.48 12.59 -17.56
CA ILE A 134 7.80 12.64 -16.93
C ILE A 134 8.89 12.25 -17.94
N VAL A 135 8.68 11.19 -18.71
CA VAL A 135 9.60 10.76 -19.78
C VAL A 135 9.79 11.86 -20.82
N ASP A 136 8.70 12.48 -21.29
CA ASP A 136 8.76 13.61 -22.22
C ASP A 136 9.55 14.79 -21.63
N LEU A 137 9.27 15.13 -20.37
CA LEU A 137 9.96 16.21 -19.67
C LEU A 137 11.46 15.94 -19.54
N LEU A 138 11.87 14.73 -19.16
CA LEU A 138 13.28 14.33 -18.94
C LEU A 138 14.05 14.12 -20.25
N SER A 139 13.36 13.73 -21.32
CA SER A 139 13.95 13.53 -22.65
C SER A 139 14.08 14.84 -23.45
N SER A 140 13.22 15.83 -23.16
CA SER A 140 13.23 17.12 -23.86
C SER A 140 14.53 17.90 -23.59
N PRO A 141 15.10 18.61 -24.58
CA PRO A 141 16.24 19.48 -24.32
C PRO A 141 15.86 20.62 -23.35
N PRO A 142 16.83 21.18 -22.61
CA PRO A 142 16.59 22.36 -21.80
C PRO A 142 16.12 23.52 -22.70
N SER A 143 15.22 24.35 -22.18
CA SER A 143 14.78 25.58 -22.86
C SER A 143 15.99 26.49 -23.07
N SER A 144 16.14 27.04 -24.28
CA SER A 144 17.23 27.95 -24.67
C SER A 144 17.30 29.23 -23.83
N ASP A 145 16.21 29.58 -23.16
CA ASP A 145 16.00 30.92 -22.64
C ASP A 145 16.40 31.06 -21.16
N THR A 146 16.77 29.95 -20.49
CA THR A 146 17.17 29.96 -19.07
C THR A 146 18.23 28.91 -18.75
N VAL A 147 19.18 29.27 -17.90
CA VAL A 147 20.12 28.30 -17.30
C VAL A 147 19.33 27.31 -16.46
N GLU A 148 19.43 26.02 -16.80
CA GLU A 148 18.73 24.97 -16.07
C GLU A 148 19.34 24.76 -14.67
N PRO A 149 18.53 24.67 -13.60
CA PRO A 149 19.03 24.38 -12.26
C PRO A 149 19.79 23.05 -12.21
N MET A 150 20.88 23.00 -11.43
CA MET A 150 21.73 21.80 -11.32
C MET A 150 20.95 20.53 -10.95
N ALA A 151 19.96 20.62 -10.05
CA ALA A 151 19.14 19.47 -9.67
C ALA A 151 18.35 18.89 -10.85
N VAL A 152 17.84 19.75 -11.74
CA VAL A 152 17.12 19.33 -12.95
C VAL A 152 18.09 18.73 -13.96
N LYS A 153 19.25 19.37 -14.16
CA LYS A 153 20.32 18.85 -15.02
C LYS A 153 20.76 17.44 -14.57
N ASN A 154 20.93 17.23 -13.26
CA ASN A 154 21.30 15.94 -12.70
C ASN A 154 20.20 14.89 -12.93
N ALA A 155 18.92 15.24 -12.77
CA ALA A 155 17.81 14.34 -13.07
C ALA A 155 17.79 13.91 -14.55
N ARG A 156 18.07 14.84 -15.48
CA ARG A 156 18.20 14.53 -16.90
C ARG A 156 19.40 13.63 -17.18
N ASN A 157 20.56 13.95 -16.63
CA ASN A 157 21.77 13.14 -16.81
C ASN A 157 21.56 11.71 -16.29
N LEU A 158 20.93 11.56 -15.13
CA LEU A 158 20.60 10.25 -14.56
C LEU A 158 19.60 9.49 -15.43
N TYR A 159 18.63 10.18 -16.02
CA TYR A 159 17.70 9.57 -16.97
C TYR A 159 18.44 9.08 -18.23
N GLN A 160 19.31 9.92 -18.81
CA GLN A 160 20.10 9.55 -19.99
C GLN A 160 21.03 8.35 -19.72
N SER A 161 21.70 8.31 -18.56
CA SER A 161 22.53 7.16 -18.20
C SER A 161 21.71 5.89 -17.97
N CYS A 162 20.47 6.01 -17.51
CA CYS A 162 19.60 4.85 -17.25
C CYS A 162 19.09 4.20 -18.55
N ILE A 163 18.79 5.00 -19.58
CA ILE A 163 18.28 4.51 -20.87
C ILE A 163 19.39 4.05 -21.82
N ASP A 164 20.66 4.36 -21.54
CA ASP A 164 21.81 3.93 -22.33
C ASP A 164 22.15 2.45 -22.06
N GLU A 165 21.30 1.56 -22.58
CA GLU A 165 21.50 0.11 -22.42
C GLU A 165 22.80 -0.37 -23.06
N ALA A 166 23.24 0.25 -24.17
CA ALA A 166 24.51 -0.10 -24.81
C ALA A 166 25.71 0.23 -23.92
N GLY A 167 25.69 1.39 -23.25
CA GLY A 167 26.70 1.75 -22.25
C GLY A 167 26.73 0.76 -21.09
N ILE A 168 25.56 0.44 -20.51
CA ILE A 168 25.43 -0.52 -19.40
C ILE A 168 25.95 -1.91 -19.80
N ASP A 169 25.56 -2.41 -20.98
CA ASP A 169 25.98 -3.72 -21.48
C ASP A 169 27.50 -3.76 -21.74
N SER A 170 28.09 -2.65 -22.18
CA SER A 170 29.53 -2.55 -22.42
C SER A 170 30.38 -2.50 -21.15
N GLU A 171 29.85 -1.90 -20.07
CA GLU A 171 30.49 -1.86 -18.75
C GLU A 171 30.44 -3.25 -18.07
N GLY A 172 29.41 -4.05 -18.36
CA GLY A 172 29.27 -5.39 -17.82
C GLY A 172 28.93 -5.39 -16.33
N VAL A 173 29.59 -6.26 -15.56
CA VAL A 173 29.33 -6.46 -14.11
C VAL A 173 30.51 -6.12 -13.22
N ASP A 174 31.65 -5.75 -13.82
CA ASP A 174 32.93 -5.58 -13.12
C ASP A 174 32.84 -4.52 -12.03
N SER A 175 32.17 -3.40 -12.30
CA SER A 175 31.94 -2.34 -11.33
C SER A 175 31.16 -2.81 -10.10
N ILE A 176 30.15 -3.67 -10.27
CA ILE A 176 29.35 -4.17 -9.14
C ILE A 176 30.09 -5.29 -8.41
N LEU A 177 30.78 -6.18 -9.11
CA LEU A 177 31.58 -7.23 -8.48
C LEU A 177 32.76 -6.65 -7.71
N GLY A 178 33.43 -5.63 -8.27
CA GLY A 178 34.48 -4.89 -7.58
C GLY A 178 33.97 -4.22 -6.30
N LEU A 179 32.79 -3.61 -6.36
CA LEU A 179 32.14 -3.03 -5.19
C LEU A 179 31.85 -4.07 -4.10
N ILE A 180 31.35 -5.25 -4.49
CA ILE A 180 31.09 -6.36 -3.56
C ILE A 180 32.38 -6.82 -2.87
N GLU A 181 33.47 -6.94 -3.61
CA GLU A 181 34.77 -7.31 -3.06
C GLU A 181 35.29 -6.25 -2.09
N THR A 182 35.26 -4.96 -2.49
CA THR A 182 35.89 -3.88 -1.71
C THR A 182 35.07 -3.41 -0.52
N GLU A 183 33.75 -3.28 -0.65
CA GLU A 183 32.89 -2.74 0.43
C GLU A 183 32.31 -3.85 1.31
N PHE A 184 32.12 -5.06 0.79
CA PHE A 184 31.42 -6.09 1.54
C PHE A 184 32.26 -7.34 1.85
N GLY A 185 33.49 -7.45 1.34
CA GLY A 185 34.37 -8.58 1.61
C GLY A 185 34.06 -9.83 0.77
N GLY A 186 33.51 -9.63 -0.42
CA GLY A 186 33.31 -10.68 -1.41
C GLY A 186 31.97 -11.41 -1.32
N TRP A 187 31.76 -12.35 -2.23
CA TRP A 187 30.55 -13.16 -2.32
C TRP A 187 30.92 -14.65 -2.33
N PRO A 188 30.80 -15.35 -1.18
CA PRO A 188 31.30 -16.71 -1.02
C PRO A 188 30.77 -17.70 -2.08
N ILE A 189 29.54 -17.53 -2.56
CA ILE A 189 28.93 -18.39 -3.58
C ILE A 189 29.68 -18.31 -4.92
N LEU A 190 30.28 -17.16 -5.26
CA LEU A 190 31.08 -16.98 -6.48
C LEU A 190 32.54 -17.39 -6.26
N GLN A 191 33.07 -17.22 -5.04
CA GLN A 191 34.46 -17.50 -4.68
C GLN A 191 34.69 -18.96 -4.24
N GLY A 192 33.63 -19.69 -3.93
CA GLY A 192 33.70 -21.08 -3.47
C GLY A 192 34.53 -21.22 -2.19
N PRO A 193 35.40 -22.25 -2.09
CA PRO A 193 36.26 -22.48 -0.93
C PRO A 193 37.36 -21.42 -0.70
N SER A 194 37.58 -20.52 -1.66
CA SER A 194 38.62 -19.48 -1.54
C SER A 194 38.21 -18.30 -0.68
N TRP A 195 36.92 -18.15 -0.37
CA TRP A 195 36.42 -17.11 0.52
C TRP A 195 36.85 -17.39 1.96
N ASN A 196 37.47 -16.39 2.60
CA ASN A 196 37.98 -16.51 3.96
C ASN A 196 36.93 -16.06 4.99
N ASP A 197 36.37 -17.02 5.72
CA ASP A 197 35.39 -16.76 6.77
C ASP A 197 35.99 -16.02 7.97
N SER A 198 37.30 -16.11 8.18
CA SER A 198 37.97 -15.50 9.33
C SER A 198 38.00 -13.97 9.29
N THR A 199 37.75 -13.37 8.12
CA THR A 199 37.70 -11.91 7.92
C THR A 199 36.28 -11.34 7.98
N PHE A 200 35.28 -12.21 8.18
CA PHE A 200 33.88 -11.80 8.24
C PHE A 200 33.60 -10.91 9.46
N ASP A 201 33.07 -9.71 9.21
CA ASP A 201 32.59 -8.78 10.22
C ASP A 201 31.17 -8.36 9.87
N LEU A 202 30.20 -8.95 10.58
CA LEU A 202 28.78 -8.71 10.37
C LEU A 202 28.42 -7.22 10.48
N ALA A 203 28.95 -6.49 11.46
CA ALA A 203 28.62 -5.09 11.68
C ALA A 203 29.12 -4.23 10.52
N ASN A 204 30.34 -4.46 10.05
CA ASN A 204 30.90 -3.74 8.91
C ASN A 204 30.08 -3.96 7.64
N VAL A 205 29.72 -5.21 7.34
CA VAL A 205 28.93 -5.55 6.14
C VAL A 205 27.56 -4.87 6.20
N LEU A 206 26.85 -4.94 7.34
CA LEU A 206 25.56 -4.27 7.53
C LEU A 206 25.66 -2.74 7.39
N LEU A 207 26.71 -2.13 7.95
CA LEU A 207 26.93 -0.68 7.84
C LEU A 207 27.22 -0.25 6.41
N ASN A 208 28.01 -1.04 5.68
CA ASN A 208 28.33 -0.74 4.28
C ASN A 208 27.10 -0.93 3.39
N LEU A 209 26.32 -1.98 3.59
CA LEU A 209 25.06 -2.21 2.88
C LEU A 209 24.04 -1.07 3.07
N ARG A 210 24.00 -0.48 4.27
CA ARG A 210 23.16 0.69 4.56
C ARG A 210 23.49 1.89 3.68
N LYS A 211 24.76 2.11 3.32
CA LYS A 211 25.17 3.18 2.37
C LYS A 211 24.48 3.04 1.02
N TYR A 212 24.10 1.81 0.67
CA TYR A 212 23.42 1.46 -0.58
C TYR A 212 21.94 1.15 -0.38
N SER A 213 21.31 1.69 0.67
CA SER A 213 19.87 1.55 0.96
C SER A 213 19.41 0.11 1.18
N ASN A 214 20.27 -0.75 1.74
CA ASN A 214 19.91 -2.10 2.16
C ASN A 214 19.84 -2.17 3.70
N SER A 215 18.64 -2.36 4.25
CA SER A 215 18.42 -2.54 5.69
C SER A 215 18.16 -4.01 6.00
N ILE A 216 19.24 -4.78 6.13
CA ILE A 216 19.17 -6.23 6.37
C ILE A 216 19.22 -6.52 7.87
N PHE A 217 18.37 -7.43 8.34
CA PHE A 217 18.15 -7.82 9.74
C PHE A 217 17.61 -6.72 10.65
N TYR A 218 18.26 -5.57 10.71
CA TYR A 218 17.96 -4.51 11.64
C TYR A 218 17.80 -3.20 10.87
N ARG A 219 16.57 -2.68 10.83
CA ARG A 219 16.31 -1.36 10.26
C ARG A 219 16.47 -0.32 11.34
N VAL A 220 17.57 0.43 11.28
CA VAL A 220 17.76 1.66 12.07
C VAL A 220 17.26 2.85 11.26
N SER A 221 16.46 3.74 11.83
CA SER A 221 15.94 4.92 11.12
C SER A 221 15.75 6.10 12.05
N THR A 222 15.60 7.28 11.47
CA THR A 222 15.19 8.49 12.20
C THR A 222 13.75 8.82 11.83
N SER A 223 12.91 9.04 12.84
CA SER A 223 11.52 9.46 12.69
C SER A 223 11.28 10.77 13.44
N ILE A 224 10.09 11.35 13.26
CA ILE A 224 9.65 12.52 14.04
C ILE A 224 9.10 12.00 15.36
N ASP A 225 9.48 12.61 16.47
CA ASP A 225 8.92 12.28 17.79
C ASP A 225 7.41 12.59 17.79
N GLU A 226 6.60 11.54 17.96
CA GLU A 226 5.13 11.63 17.92
C GLU A 226 4.55 12.48 19.06
N LYS A 227 5.26 12.58 20.19
CA LYS A 227 4.85 13.39 21.35
C LYS A 227 5.40 14.81 21.27
N ASN A 228 6.49 15.02 20.53
CA ASN A 228 7.04 16.34 20.28
C ASN A 228 7.62 16.47 18.87
N SER A 229 6.79 16.91 17.92
CA SER A 229 7.16 16.98 16.50
C SER A 229 8.26 18.00 16.14
N THR A 230 8.84 18.70 17.12
CA THR A 230 10.07 19.50 16.92
C THR A 230 11.35 18.67 17.02
N ASN A 231 11.25 17.45 17.53
CA ASN A 231 12.37 16.54 17.77
C ASN A 231 12.33 15.37 16.79
N TYR A 232 13.47 14.70 16.69
CA TYR A 232 13.63 13.47 15.95
C TYR A 232 14.05 12.35 16.91
N ASP A 233 13.50 11.16 16.68
CA ASP A 233 13.79 9.97 17.43
C ASP A 233 14.56 8.96 16.58
N ILE A 234 15.38 8.14 17.24
CA ILE A 234 16.05 6.99 16.63
C ILE A 234 15.18 5.77 16.87
N GLU A 235 14.93 5.02 15.81
CA GLU A 235 14.16 3.78 15.84
C GLU A 235 15.01 2.61 15.36
N ILE A 236 14.77 1.44 15.95
CA ILE A 236 15.27 0.15 15.47
C ILE A 236 14.15 -0.87 15.42
N GLY A 237 14.10 -1.65 14.35
CA GLY A 237 13.09 -2.68 14.15
C GLY A 237 13.47 -3.68 13.08
N GLN A 238 12.46 -4.38 12.56
CA GLN A 238 12.66 -5.41 11.54
C GLN A 238 13.28 -4.87 10.25
N GLY A 239 14.30 -5.57 9.76
CA GLY A 239 14.89 -5.35 8.43
C GLY A 239 13.93 -5.74 7.31
N ASP A 240 14.41 -5.68 6.08
CA ASP A 240 13.61 -6.02 4.91
C ASP A 240 13.76 -7.50 4.53
N LEU A 241 12.71 -8.14 4.01
CA LEU A 241 12.72 -9.48 3.39
C LEU A 241 12.80 -9.37 1.86
N GLY A 242 13.33 -10.40 1.19
CA GLY A 242 13.54 -10.43 -0.26
C GLY A 242 12.25 -10.46 -1.05
N LEU A 243 11.24 -11.15 -0.54
CA LEU A 243 9.86 -11.14 -1.04
C LEU A 243 9.00 -10.07 -0.34
N GLY A 244 9.58 -9.26 0.54
CA GLY A 244 8.95 -8.12 1.22
C GLY A 244 7.99 -8.46 2.35
N GLN A 245 7.34 -9.63 2.33
CA GLN A 245 6.33 -10.02 3.32
C GLN A 245 6.54 -11.46 3.82
N LYS A 246 6.28 -11.70 5.10
CA LYS A 246 6.49 -13.02 5.73
C LYS A 246 5.56 -14.09 5.17
N GLU A 247 4.39 -13.69 4.71
CA GLU A 247 3.34 -14.55 4.18
C GLU A 247 3.82 -15.38 2.99
N TYR A 248 4.75 -14.84 2.18
CA TYR A 248 5.33 -15.56 1.05
C TYR A 248 6.19 -16.77 1.46
N TYR A 249 6.68 -16.82 2.70
CA TYR A 249 7.58 -17.87 3.19
C TYR A 249 6.85 -18.98 3.95
N THR A 250 5.56 -18.81 4.22
CA THR A 250 4.75 -19.76 5.01
C THR A 250 4.58 -21.12 4.30
N THR A 251 4.44 -21.11 2.98
CA THR A 251 4.22 -22.30 2.16
C THR A 251 5.01 -22.21 0.86
N GLU A 252 5.31 -23.35 0.25
CA GLU A 252 5.90 -23.35 -1.09
C GLU A 252 4.86 -22.95 -2.13
N THR A 253 5.22 -21.99 -2.97
CA THR A 253 4.39 -21.43 -4.04
C THR A 253 5.24 -21.28 -5.30
N ASN A 254 4.59 -20.99 -6.44
CA ASN A 254 5.30 -20.61 -7.65
C ASN A 254 6.24 -19.40 -7.44
N ILE A 255 5.91 -18.49 -6.52
CA ILE A 255 6.73 -17.32 -6.19
C ILE A 255 8.03 -17.74 -5.51
N THR A 256 7.97 -18.59 -4.48
CA THR A 256 9.20 -19.03 -3.77
C THR A 256 10.10 -19.90 -4.64
N VAL A 257 9.50 -20.72 -5.52
CA VAL A 257 10.25 -21.46 -6.55
C VAL A 257 10.93 -20.49 -7.52
N ALA A 258 10.20 -19.50 -8.04
CA ALA A 258 10.76 -18.49 -8.95
C ALA A 258 11.86 -17.65 -8.28
N TYR A 259 11.74 -17.38 -6.98
CA TYR A 259 12.73 -16.62 -6.23
C TYR A 259 14.07 -17.36 -6.12
N ARG A 260 14.04 -18.66 -5.81
CA ARG A 260 15.25 -19.50 -5.80
C ARG A 260 15.83 -19.68 -7.20
N GLN A 261 14.98 -19.84 -8.21
CA GLN A 261 15.44 -19.90 -9.60
C GLN A 261 16.12 -18.59 -10.02
N PHE A 262 15.62 -17.45 -9.57
CA PHE A 262 16.25 -16.16 -9.86
C PHE A 262 17.64 -16.03 -9.22
N MET A 263 17.82 -16.53 -7.99
CA MET A 263 19.16 -16.63 -7.39
C MET A 263 20.09 -17.50 -8.24
N LEU A 264 19.63 -18.69 -8.64
CA LEU A 264 20.40 -19.64 -9.45
C LEU A 264 20.80 -19.02 -10.79
N ASP A 265 19.86 -18.43 -11.52
CA ASP A 265 20.11 -17.84 -12.84
C ASP A 265 21.20 -16.75 -12.79
N ILE A 266 21.19 -15.92 -11.73
CA ILE A 266 22.20 -14.88 -11.51
C ILE A 266 23.56 -15.51 -11.15
N VAL A 267 23.57 -16.46 -10.24
CA VAL A 267 24.81 -17.12 -9.80
C VAL A 267 25.46 -17.88 -10.94
N ASP A 268 24.70 -18.68 -11.68
CA ASP A 268 25.19 -19.45 -12.83
C ASP A 268 25.77 -18.54 -13.93
N SER A 269 25.26 -17.32 -14.06
CA SER A 269 25.74 -16.36 -15.05
C SER A 269 26.98 -15.59 -14.62
N LEU A 270 27.27 -15.55 -13.31
CA LEU A 270 28.39 -14.80 -12.72
C LEU A 270 29.52 -15.70 -12.24
N ALA A 271 29.22 -16.93 -11.83
CA ALA A 271 30.17 -17.85 -11.23
C ALA A 271 31.01 -18.55 -12.32
N ASN A 272 32.31 -18.68 -12.05
CA ASN A 272 33.16 -19.57 -12.83
C ASN A 272 32.98 -21.05 -12.42
N ASP A 273 32.54 -21.29 -11.18
CA ASP A 273 32.23 -22.60 -10.61
C ASP A 273 30.97 -22.49 -9.73
N ALA A 274 29.88 -23.13 -10.17
CA ALA A 274 28.59 -23.13 -9.48
C ALA A 274 28.33 -24.43 -8.69
N SER A 275 29.35 -25.25 -8.43
CA SER A 275 29.19 -26.58 -7.81
C SER A 275 28.53 -26.56 -6.42
N MET A 276 28.66 -25.46 -5.67
CA MET A 276 28.03 -25.27 -4.35
C MET A 276 26.77 -24.39 -4.41
N ALA A 277 26.38 -23.88 -5.58
CA ALA A 277 25.34 -22.87 -5.71
C ALA A 277 23.99 -23.36 -5.17
N ASP A 278 23.58 -24.59 -5.50
CA ASP A 278 22.33 -25.18 -5.00
C ASP A 278 22.27 -25.27 -3.47
N ILE A 279 23.38 -25.63 -2.83
CA ILE A 279 23.48 -25.76 -1.37
C ILE A 279 23.43 -24.37 -0.74
N ASP A 280 24.27 -23.44 -1.22
CA ASP A 280 24.32 -22.08 -0.68
C ASP A 280 22.97 -21.36 -0.84
N ILE A 281 22.30 -21.49 -1.99
CA ILE A 281 20.99 -20.89 -2.27
C ILE A 281 19.91 -21.49 -1.38
N LYS A 282 19.94 -22.81 -1.17
CA LYS A 282 19.03 -23.46 -0.24
C LYS A 282 19.25 -22.93 1.19
N ASP A 283 20.49 -22.86 1.64
CA ASP A 283 20.81 -22.37 2.99
C ASP A 283 20.42 -20.90 3.18
N MET A 284 20.62 -20.05 2.17
CA MET A 284 20.17 -18.65 2.18
C MET A 284 18.64 -18.55 2.26
N PHE A 285 17.92 -19.34 1.47
CA PHE A 285 16.46 -19.34 1.46
C PHE A 285 15.89 -19.85 2.78
N ASP A 286 16.43 -20.94 3.32
CA ASP A 286 16.00 -21.50 4.60
C ASP A 286 16.31 -20.53 5.75
N PHE A 287 17.46 -19.86 5.71
CA PHE A 287 17.79 -18.79 6.64
C PHE A 287 16.79 -17.63 6.55
N GLU A 288 16.50 -17.10 5.36
CA GLU A 288 15.52 -16.02 5.20
C GLU A 288 14.12 -16.43 5.67
N LYS A 289 13.72 -17.67 5.39
CA LYS A 289 12.47 -18.25 5.89
C LYS A 289 12.46 -18.26 7.42
N SER A 290 13.54 -18.69 8.07
CA SER A 290 13.61 -18.75 9.54
C SER A 290 13.46 -17.37 10.21
N ILE A 291 14.07 -16.32 9.66
CA ILE A 291 13.90 -14.97 10.21
C ILE A 291 12.50 -14.43 9.91
N SER A 292 11.91 -14.79 8.76
CA SER A 292 10.56 -14.35 8.36
C SER A 292 9.46 -14.75 9.35
N GLU A 293 9.63 -15.86 10.07
CA GLU A 293 8.66 -16.35 11.06
C GLU A 293 8.48 -15.37 12.22
N TYR A 294 9.49 -14.57 12.52
CA TYR A 294 9.47 -13.57 13.60
C TYR A 294 9.09 -12.17 13.12
N HIS A 295 8.94 -11.95 11.80
CA HIS A 295 8.47 -10.67 11.29
C HIS A 295 7.01 -10.41 11.70
N TRP A 296 6.70 -9.14 11.92
CA TRP A 296 5.33 -8.67 11.98
C TRP A 296 4.84 -8.34 10.56
N SER A 297 3.65 -8.82 10.25
CA SER A 297 2.86 -8.38 9.10
C SER A 297 2.55 -6.89 9.19
N SER A 298 2.22 -6.26 8.07
CA SER A 298 1.86 -4.83 8.08
C SER A 298 0.64 -4.53 8.96
N SER A 299 -0.29 -5.48 9.11
CA SER A 299 -1.42 -5.36 10.05
C SER A 299 -0.98 -5.41 11.50
N GLU A 300 -0.05 -6.31 11.84
CA GLU A 300 0.48 -6.43 13.20
C GLU A 300 1.26 -5.18 13.59
N GLN A 301 2.10 -4.63 12.69
CA GLN A 301 2.82 -3.37 12.94
C GLN A 301 1.88 -2.21 13.26
N ARG A 302 0.73 -2.10 12.58
CA ARG A 302 -0.27 -1.07 12.88
C ARG A 302 -1.02 -1.32 14.19
N ALA A 303 -1.33 -2.58 14.48
CA ALA A 303 -2.12 -2.95 15.66
C ALA A 303 -1.31 -2.90 16.96
N ARG A 304 0.00 -3.17 16.86
CA ARG A 304 0.94 -3.30 17.99
C ARG A 304 1.92 -2.13 18.09
N ASP A 305 1.61 -1.01 17.44
CA ASP A 305 2.43 0.21 17.49
C ASP A 305 2.67 0.70 18.93
N ASN A 306 1.67 0.49 19.80
CA ASN A 306 1.75 0.79 21.24
C ASN A 306 2.71 -0.09 22.03
N GLU A 307 3.26 -1.16 21.44
CA GLU A 307 4.24 -2.06 22.06
C GLU A 307 5.68 -1.59 21.85
N THR A 308 5.87 -0.46 21.16
CA THR A 308 7.19 0.17 20.99
C THR A 308 7.84 0.43 22.35
N VAL A 309 9.04 -0.11 22.54
CA VAL A 309 9.79 0.05 23.79
C VAL A 309 10.75 1.23 23.68
N ARG A 310 10.59 2.20 24.58
CA ARG A 310 11.54 3.33 24.72
C ARG A 310 12.62 2.96 25.73
N THR A 311 13.87 2.90 25.29
CA THR A 311 15.04 2.57 26.13
C THR A 311 16.25 3.42 25.74
N THR A 312 17.42 3.13 26.29
CA THR A 312 18.70 3.69 25.82
C THR A 312 19.45 2.69 24.95
N ILE A 313 20.35 3.17 24.09
CA ILE A 313 21.15 2.32 23.19
C ILE A 313 21.90 1.24 23.97
N GLY A 314 22.55 1.60 25.08
CA GLY A 314 23.27 0.64 25.92
C GLY A 314 22.35 -0.41 26.57
N ASN A 315 21.17 0.02 27.05
CA ASN A 315 20.20 -0.89 27.67
C ASN A 315 19.57 -1.84 26.64
N LEU A 316 19.42 -1.42 25.39
CA LEU A 316 18.99 -2.31 24.30
C LEU A 316 19.99 -3.45 24.12
N SER A 317 21.28 -3.14 24.01
CA SER A 317 22.33 -4.15 23.84
C SER A 317 22.34 -5.16 25.00
N LEU A 318 22.21 -4.67 26.24
CA LEU A 318 22.07 -5.51 27.43
C LEU A 318 20.79 -6.38 27.44
N ALA A 319 19.67 -5.88 26.89
CA ALA A 319 18.39 -6.59 26.89
C ALA A 319 18.29 -7.68 25.80
N LEU A 320 19.08 -7.54 24.73
CA LEU A 320 19.20 -8.55 23.68
C LEU A 320 20.20 -9.64 24.07
N ASP A 321 21.26 -9.32 24.82
CA ASP A 321 22.24 -10.27 25.37
C ASP A 321 22.82 -11.21 24.31
N THR A 322 23.24 -10.64 23.17
CA THR A 322 23.80 -11.40 22.04
C THR A 322 25.26 -11.05 21.81
N THR A 323 25.96 -11.86 21.00
CA THR A 323 27.34 -11.58 20.60
C THR A 323 27.47 -10.36 19.68
N PHE A 324 26.37 -9.86 19.11
CA PHE A 324 26.38 -8.68 18.25
C PHE A 324 26.28 -7.40 19.08
N ASP A 325 27.27 -6.51 18.93
CA ASP A 325 27.30 -5.24 19.66
C ASP A 325 26.35 -4.22 19.02
N PHE A 326 25.11 -4.20 19.51
CA PHE A 326 24.09 -3.25 19.09
C PHE A 326 24.45 -1.80 19.43
N THR A 327 25.22 -1.57 20.50
CA THR A 327 25.65 -0.23 20.88
C THR A 327 26.60 0.33 19.83
N ASP A 328 27.65 -0.42 19.49
CA ASP A 328 28.59 -0.05 18.43
C ASP A 328 27.86 0.13 17.08
N TYR A 329 27.02 -0.84 16.70
CA TYR A 329 26.30 -0.81 15.43
C TYR A 329 25.41 0.44 15.27
N VAL A 330 24.58 0.76 16.28
CA VAL A 330 23.68 1.92 16.21
C VAL A 330 24.47 3.23 16.19
N ILE A 331 25.50 3.37 17.03
CA ILE A 331 26.36 4.57 17.03
C ILE A 331 26.99 4.76 15.65
N ARG A 332 27.51 3.69 15.06
CA ARG A 332 28.17 3.72 13.74
C ARG A 332 27.22 4.00 12.58
N CYS A 333 25.94 3.67 12.70
CA CYS A 333 24.93 4.03 11.70
C CYS A 333 24.82 5.55 11.47
N TYR A 334 25.20 6.37 12.45
CA TYR A 334 25.09 7.84 12.41
C TYR A 334 26.42 8.58 12.21
N LEU A 335 27.56 7.86 12.19
CA LEU A 335 28.87 8.46 11.99
C LEU A 335 29.03 9.14 10.62
N LEU A 336 28.43 8.60 9.55
CA LEU A 336 28.46 9.22 8.22
C LEU A 336 27.77 10.59 8.19
N GLY A 337 26.83 10.85 9.12
CA GLY A 337 26.17 12.13 9.28
C GLY A 337 26.93 13.11 10.18
N ASN A 338 28.12 12.77 10.66
CA ASN A 338 28.85 13.49 11.72
C ASN A 338 28.00 13.70 12.99
N ILE A 339 27.14 12.74 13.31
CA ILE A 339 26.34 12.75 14.53
C ILE A 339 27.01 11.81 15.53
N THR A 340 27.34 12.34 16.70
CA THR A 340 27.88 11.55 17.81
C THR A 340 26.73 11.10 18.70
N LEU A 341 26.54 9.78 18.79
CA LEU A 341 25.59 9.17 19.71
C LEU A 341 26.33 8.59 20.92
N LEU A 342 25.65 8.59 22.06
CA LEU A 342 26.10 8.01 23.32
C LEU A 342 25.23 6.80 23.66
N GLU A 343 25.77 5.86 24.45
CA GLU A 343 25.01 4.71 24.96
C GLU A 343 23.77 5.11 25.78
N THR A 344 23.75 6.34 26.30
CA THR A 344 22.65 6.93 27.07
C THR A 344 21.56 7.55 26.20
N ASP A 345 21.82 7.72 24.90
CA ASP A 345 20.82 8.28 23.99
C ASP A 345 19.63 7.33 23.85
N VAL A 346 18.47 7.93 23.66
CA VAL A 346 17.20 7.22 23.64
C VAL A 346 16.98 6.58 22.27
N ILE A 347 16.50 5.35 22.28
CA ILE A 347 16.11 4.60 21.10
C ILE A 347 14.73 3.97 21.30
N PHE A 348 13.93 3.96 20.24
CA PHE A 348 12.63 3.33 20.17
C PHE A 348 12.75 1.99 19.46
N VAL A 349 12.42 0.93 20.17
CA VAL A 349 12.50 -0.44 19.70
C VAL A 349 11.11 -0.86 19.25
N ARG A 350 10.92 -0.98 17.94
CA ARG A 350 9.62 -1.26 17.32
C ARG A 350 9.18 -2.69 17.59
N GLU A 351 10.01 -3.68 17.24
CA GLU A 351 9.71 -5.11 17.41
C GLU A 351 10.78 -5.82 18.28
N LEU A 352 10.72 -5.67 19.60
CA LEU A 352 11.75 -6.21 20.52
C LEU A 352 11.90 -7.74 20.43
N GLU A 353 10.79 -8.47 20.30
CA GLU A 353 10.79 -9.94 20.16
C GLU A 353 11.47 -10.37 18.85
N TYR A 354 11.22 -9.66 17.76
CA TYR A 354 11.90 -9.89 16.49
C TYR A 354 13.41 -9.72 16.66
N LEU A 355 13.85 -8.59 17.26
CA LEU A 355 15.28 -8.32 17.43
C LEU A 355 15.97 -9.42 18.22
N ARG A 356 15.36 -9.91 19.31
CA ARG A 356 15.93 -11.02 20.11
C ARG A 356 16.07 -12.30 19.28
N ASN A 357 14.96 -12.80 18.73
CA ASN A 357 14.97 -14.10 18.05
C ASN A 357 15.82 -14.08 16.76
N VAL A 358 15.77 -12.99 15.98
CA VAL A 358 16.60 -12.88 14.78
C VAL A 358 18.07 -12.74 15.13
N SER A 359 18.43 -12.03 16.21
CA SER A 359 19.82 -11.98 16.66
C SER A 359 20.35 -13.35 17.08
N ASP A 360 19.52 -14.16 17.75
CA ASP A 360 19.86 -15.53 18.12
C ASP A 360 20.08 -16.40 16.87
N ILE A 361 19.19 -16.34 15.88
CA ILE A 361 19.32 -17.06 14.61
C ILE A 361 20.59 -16.62 13.87
N VAL A 362 20.83 -15.31 13.76
CA VAL A 362 22.02 -14.76 13.11
C VAL A 362 23.29 -15.25 13.79
N SER A 363 23.33 -15.30 15.13
CA SER A 363 24.51 -15.77 15.89
C SER A 363 24.83 -17.26 15.67
N GLN A 364 23.81 -18.07 15.35
CA GLN A 364 23.94 -19.51 15.12
C GLN A 364 24.16 -19.86 13.64
N THR A 365 24.01 -18.89 12.73
CA THR A 365 24.13 -19.09 11.29
C THR A 365 25.58 -18.95 10.85
N SER A 366 26.02 -19.79 9.89
CA SER A 366 27.39 -19.74 9.41
C SER A 366 27.73 -18.39 8.75
N PRO A 367 28.98 -17.88 8.90
CA PRO A 367 29.43 -16.67 8.21
C PRO A 367 29.20 -16.71 6.69
N ARG A 368 29.38 -17.89 6.07
CA ARG A 368 29.15 -18.10 4.64
C ARG A 368 27.69 -17.84 4.26
N THR A 369 26.74 -18.42 4.99
CA THR A 369 25.30 -18.25 4.73
C THR A 369 24.88 -16.79 4.94
N LEU A 370 25.34 -16.16 6.03
CA LEU A 370 25.06 -14.76 6.33
C LEU A 370 25.59 -13.84 5.23
N GLN A 371 26.86 -14.00 4.84
CA GLN A 371 27.47 -13.21 3.78
C GLN A 371 26.74 -13.43 2.45
N ASN A 372 26.51 -14.66 2.04
CA ASN A 372 25.82 -14.97 0.79
C ASN A 372 24.42 -14.34 0.73
N TYR A 373 23.65 -14.45 1.82
CA TYR A 373 22.34 -13.83 1.93
C TYR A 373 22.42 -12.29 1.85
N MET A 374 23.30 -11.67 2.64
CA MET A 374 23.46 -10.22 2.67
C MET A 374 23.85 -9.65 1.30
N ILE A 375 24.79 -10.29 0.60
CA ILE A 375 25.20 -9.87 -0.75
C ILE A 375 24.10 -10.12 -1.77
N TRP A 376 23.40 -11.25 -1.70
CA TRP A 376 22.27 -11.50 -2.58
C TRP A 376 21.20 -10.41 -2.49
N ARG A 377 20.86 -9.96 -1.28
CA ARG A 377 19.88 -8.87 -1.09
C ARG A 377 20.33 -7.58 -1.75
N PHE A 378 21.63 -7.26 -1.67
CA PHE A 378 22.21 -6.15 -2.43
C PHE A 378 22.13 -6.37 -3.94
N VAL A 379 22.56 -7.53 -4.43
CA VAL A 379 22.57 -7.88 -5.86
C VAL A 379 21.17 -7.82 -6.44
N MET A 380 20.18 -8.40 -5.76
CA MET A 380 18.77 -8.37 -6.13
C MET A 380 18.27 -6.95 -6.38
N HIS A 381 18.64 -5.98 -5.54
CA HIS A 381 18.31 -4.57 -5.71
C HIS A 381 19.06 -3.89 -6.87
N ARG A 382 20.23 -4.41 -7.26
CA ARG A 382 21.10 -3.84 -8.32
C ARG A 382 20.93 -4.49 -9.69
N VAL A 383 20.23 -5.61 -9.82
CA VAL A 383 20.04 -6.28 -11.12
C VAL A 383 19.44 -5.34 -12.18
N ARG A 384 18.58 -4.39 -11.80
CA ARG A 384 18.02 -3.40 -12.75
C ARG A 384 19.07 -2.49 -13.41
N ASP A 385 20.23 -2.36 -12.77
CA ASP A 385 21.34 -1.50 -13.18
C ASP A 385 22.46 -2.31 -13.89
N MET A 386 22.23 -3.60 -14.12
CA MET A 386 23.14 -4.54 -14.78
C MET A 386 22.82 -4.75 -16.28
N PRO A 387 23.70 -5.44 -17.04
CA PRO A 387 23.46 -5.78 -18.44
C PRO A 387 22.12 -6.50 -18.68
N GLN A 388 21.61 -6.37 -19.91
CA GLN A 388 20.33 -6.94 -20.31
C GLN A 388 20.22 -8.44 -20.01
N SER A 389 21.29 -9.20 -20.21
CA SER A 389 21.33 -10.65 -19.96
C SER A 389 20.91 -11.03 -18.54
N LEU A 390 21.30 -10.24 -17.52
CA LEU A 390 20.94 -10.47 -16.12
C LEU A 390 19.58 -9.88 -15.78
N ARG A 391 19.23 -8.72 -16.36
CA ARG A 391 17.91 -8.11 -16.19
C ARG A 391 16.78 -9.03 -16.62
N LEU A 392 16.97 -9.80 -17.69
CA LEU A 392 15.98 -10.77 -18.16
C LEU A 392 15.61 -11.83 -17.11
N PHE A 393 16.52 -12.16 -16.18
CA PHE A 393 16.22 -13.09 -15.09
C PHE A 393 15.30 -12.46 -14.05
N ARG A 394 15.58 -11.20 -13.70
CA ARG A 394 14.70 -10.40 -12.85
C ARG A 394 13.32 -10.25 -13.50
N ASP A 395 13.27 -9.94 -14.80
CA ASP A 395 12.02 -9.77 -15.53
C ASP A 395 11.17 -11.05 -15.52
N ARG A 396 11.79 -12.23 -15.65
CA ARG A 396 11.07 -13.51 -15.50
C ARG A 396 10.49 -13.69 -14.10
N PHE A 397 11.27 -13.37 -13.06
CA PHE A 397 10.82 -13.43 -11.68
C PHE A 397 9.67 -12.44 -11.41
N GLU A 398 9.80 -11.20 -11.85
CA GLU A 398 8.80 -10.14 -11.65
C GLU A 398 7.47 -10.44 -12.34
N ARG A 399 7.48 -11.09 -13.51
CA ARG A 399 6.24 -11.58 -14.16
C ARG A 399 5.46 -12.56 -13.28
N ILE A 400 6.17 -13.46 -12.60
CA ILE A 400 5.55 -14.43 -11.68
C ILE A 400 5.10 -13.72 -10.40
N PHE A 401 5.94 -12.83 -9.87
CA PHE A 401 5.68 -12.13 -8.62
C PHE A 401 4.52 -11.13 -8.72
N ARG A 402 4.43 -10.38 -9.83
CA ARG A 402 3.42 -9.34 -10.05
C ARG A 402 2.22 -9.81 -10.88
N GLY A 403 2.32 -10.96 -11.53
CA GLY A 403 1.30 -11.46 -12.45
C GLY A 403 1.25 -10.69 -13.78
N THR A 404 2.37 -10.12 -14.24
CA THR A 404 2.46 -9.42 -15.52
C THR A 404 2.93 -10.34 -16.64
N SER A 405 2.61 -9.99 -17.89
CA SER A 405 3.02 -10.77 -19.09
C SER A 405 4.21 -10.15 -19.82
N ALA A 406 4.47 -8.86 -19.61
CA ALA A 406 5.59 -8.10 -20.13
C ALA A 406 6.15 -7.15 -19.07
N GLU A 407 7.31 -6.58 -19.36
CA GLU A 407 7.89 -5.49 -18.57
C GLU A 407 7.57 -4.15 -19.21
N SER A 408 7.46 -3.10 -18.38
CA SER A 408 7.32 -1.74 -18.89
C SER A 408 8.55 -1.36 -19.74
N PRO A 409 8.40 -0.51 -20.77
CA PRO A 409 9.55 -0.04 -21.54
C PRO A 409 10.64 0.59 -20.66
N ARG A 410 11.92 0.43 -21.03
CA ARG A 410 13.08 0.96 -20.27
C ARG A 410 12.95 2.45 -19.99
N THR A 411 12.45 3.23 -20.95
CA THR A 411 12.18 4.67 -20.80
C THR A 411 11.23 4.96 -19.64
N ILE A 412 10.14 4.21 -19.52
CA ILE A 412 9.15 4.35 -18.43
C ILE A 412 9.77 3.90 -17.10
N GLN A 413 10.49 2.77 -17.07
CA GLN A 413 11.18 2.31 -15.86
C GLN A 413 12.18 3.35 -15.35
N CYS A 414 12.97 3.95 -16.24
CA CYS A 414 13.90 5.01 -15.91
C CYS A 414 13.16 6.28 -15.46
N GLY A 415 12.09 6.70 -16.14
CA GLY A 415 11.29 7.85 -15.74
C GLY A 415 10.76 7.73 -14.30
N ARG A 416 10.21 6.56 -13.95
CA ARG A 416 9.78 6.22 -12.59
C ARG A 416 10.94 6.27 -11.60
N TYR A 417 12.06 5.61 -11.91
CA TYR A 417 13.24 5.60 -11.05
C TYR A 417 13.77 7.00 -10.73
N ILE A 418 13.85 7.89 -11.74
CA ILE A 418 14.30 9.27 -11.53
C ILE A 418 13.27 10.05 -10.71
N ASN A 419 11.97 9.83 -10.92
CA ASN A 419 10.94 10.47 -10.10
C ASN A 419 10.97 10.01 -8.64
N ASP A 420 11.22 8.73 -8.39
CA ASP A 420 11.30 8.18 -7.03
C ASP A 420 12.52 8.72 -6.26
N ASN A 421 13.64 8.97 -6.95
CA ASN A 421 14.90 9.39 -6.31
C ASN A 421 15.14 10.91 -6.39
N MET A 422 14.57 11.58 -7.38
CA MET A 422 14.77 13.01 -7.66
C MET A 422 13.43 13.74 -7.89
N GLY A 423 12.37 13.28 -7.22
CA GLY A 423 11.00 13.75 -7.41
C GLY A 423 10.82 15.26 -7.26
N PHE A 424 11.57 15.93 -6.39
CA PHE A 424 11.52 17.41 -6.28
C PHE A 424 12.03 18.11 -7.54
N ALA A 425 13.10 17.59 -8.16
CA ALA A 425 13.63 18.13 -9.41
C ALA A 425 12.67 17.88 -10.58
N VAL A 426 12.10 16.67 -10.67
CA VAL A 426 11.08 16.32 -11.67
C VAL A 426 9.82 17.16 -11.48
N SER A 427 9.35 17.33 -10.25
CA SER A 427 8.17 18.12 -9.91
C SER A 427 8.29 19.58 -10.35
N LYS A 428 9.48 20.17 -10.29
CA LYS A 428 9.72 21.52 -10.80
C LYS A 428 9.42 21.62 -12.30
N LEU A 429 9.84 20.63 -13.09
CA LEU A 429 9.52 20.56 -14.52
C LEU A 429 8.03 20.30 -14.74
N TYR A 430 7.47 19.37 -13.98
CA TYR A 430 6.09 18.92 -14.11
C TYR A 430 5.09 20.03 -13.83
N ILE A 431 5.22 20.70 -12.67
CA ILE A 431 4.36 21.82 -12.29
C ILE A 431 4.44 22.90 -13.37
N LYS A 432 5.64 23.36 -13.75
CA LYS A 432 5.81 24.42 -14.76
C LYS A 432 5.07 24.16 -16.08
N ARG A 433 4.89 22.89 -16.48
CA ARG A 433 4.24 22.53 -17.75
C ARG A 433 2.76 22.19 -17.62
N PHE A 434 2.35 21.62 -16.49
CA PHE A 434 1.03 21.01 -16.34
C PHE A 434 0.14 21.66 -15.26
N PHE A 435 0.66 22.63 -14.50
CA PHE A 435 -0.03 23.37 -13.43
C PHE A 435 0.31 24.86 -13.50
#